data_AF-A0A8C6S158-F1
#
_entry.id   AF-A0A8C6S158-F1
#
_cell.length_a   1.000
_cell.length_b   1.000
_cell.length_c   1.000
_cell.angle_alpha   90.00
_cell.angle_beta   90.00
_cell.angle_gamma   90.00
#
_symmetry.space_group_name_H-M   'P 1'
#
loop_
_entity.id
_entity.type
_entity.pdbx_description
1 polymer ?
#
loop_
_entity_poly.entity_id
_entity_poly.type
_entity_poly.pdbx_seq_one_letter_code
_entity_poly.pdbx_strand_id
1 'polypeptide(L)'
;MAKLLGLTLMGLALAFYRNHQSSYQKRLNAFREVTPVELPSCHLVKGIEAGAEDLEILPNGLAFLSSGLKYPGIKSFEPDQPGKILLMDLNEEDPAVLELEITENKLDLPSFNPHGISTFTDEDNVVYLLVVNHPAFKSTVEVFKFQEKEKSLLHLKTITHKFLPSHSTLTLLWITSLWIL
;
A
#
# COMPACT_ATOMS: atom_id res chain seq x y z
N MET A 1 -10.81 38.60 41.15
CA MET A 1 -11.46 37.79 40.10
C MET A 1 -10.53 37.48 38.92
N ALA A 2 -9.87 38.48 38.30
CA ALA A 2 -8.98 38.25 37.14
C ALA A 2 -7.83 37.24 37.36
N LYS A 3 -7.16 37.28 38.53
CA LYS A 3 -6.08 36.32 38.86
C LYS A 3 -6.57 34.87 38.95
N LEU A 4 -7.75 34.66 39.55
CA LEU A 4 -8.36 33.33 39.66
C LEU A 4 -8.75 32.81 38.27
N LEU A 5 -9.35 33.67 37.45
CA LEU A 5 -9.70 33.32 36.06
C LEU A 5 -8.46 32.95 35.23
N GLY A 6 -7.37 33.71 35.35
CA GLY A 6 -6.11 33.42 34.65
C GLY A 6 -5.50 32.08 35.05
N LEU A 7 -5.53 31.74 36.34
CA LEU A 7 -5.07 30.44 36.83
C LEU A 7 -5.95 29.29 36.34
N THR A 8 -7.27 29.46 36.30
CA THR A 8 -8.19 28.46 35.76
C THR A 8 -7.94 28.20 34.28
N LEU A 9 -7.77 29.25 33.47
CA LEU A 9 -7.46 29.13 32.04
C LEU A 9 -6.12 28.42 31.81
N MET A 10 -5.09 28.76 32.60
CA MET A 10 -3.79 28.09 32.55
C MET A 10 -3.93 26.59 32.87
N GLY A 11 -4.68 26.24 33.91
CA GLY A 11 -4.94 24.85 34.29
C GLY A 11 -5.65 24.06 33.17
N LEU A 12 -6.66 24.65 32.55
CA LEU A 12 -7.37 24.04 31.40
C LEU A 12 -6.45 23.84 30.20
N ALA A 13 -5.61 24.82 29.88
CA ALA A 13 -4.65 24.72 28.77
C ALA A 13 -3.63 23.60 29.00
N LEU A 14 -3.08 23.49 30.22
CA LEU A 14 -2.15 22.42 30.58
C LEU A 14 -2.81 21.04 30.55
N ALA A 15 -4.05 20.94 31.04
CA ALA A 15 -4.82 19.69 30.98
C ALA A 15 -5.09 19.26 29.53
N PHE A 16 -5.48 20.20 28.66
CA PHE A 16 -5.69 19.94 27.24
C PHE A 16 -4.39 19.49 26.55
N TYR A 17 -3.30 20.21 26.78
CA TYR A 17 -1.99 19.86 26.21
C TYR A 17 -1.53 18.46 26.63
N ARG A 18 -1.62 18.14 27.93
CA ARG A 18 -1.26 16.81 28.45
C ARG A 18 -2.14 15.71 27.86
N ASN A 19 -3.45 15.94 27.73
CA ASN A 19 -4.36 14.96 27.14
C ASN A 19 -4.06 14.75 25.65
N HIS A 20 -3.81 15.83 24.92
CA HIS A 20 -3.43 15.76 23.51
C HIS A 20 -2.10 15.00 23.33
N GLN A 21 -1.08 15.33 24.12
CA GLN A 21 0.20 14.63 24.12
C GLN A 21 0.03 13.14 24.44
N SER A 22 -0.74 12.80 25.49
CA SER A 22 -0.99 11.40 25.84
C SER A 22 -1.75 10.67 24.72
N SER A 23 -2.72 11.32 24.09
CA SER A 23 -3.45 10.74 22.96
C SER A 23 -2.53 10.50 21.77
N TYR A 24 -1.69 11.48 21.45
CA TYR A 24 -0.70 11.38 20.37
C TYR A 24 0.30 10.24 20.61
N GLN A 25 0.90 10.16 21.79
CA GLN A 25 1.83 9.09 22.18
C GLN A 25 1.17 7.70 22.11
N LYS A 26 -0.08 7.57 22.55
CA LYS A 26 -0.84 6.32 22.48
C LYS A 26 -1.16 5.93 21.03
N ARG A 27 -1.62 6.87 20.20
CA ARG A 27 -1.97 6.63 18.79
C ARG A 27 -0.76 6.21 17.94
N LEU A 28 0.41 6.79 18.21
CA LEU A 28 1.66 6.40 17.54
C LEU A 28 2.33 5.19 18.17
N ASN A 29 1.81 4.68 19.30
CA ASN A 29 2.43 3.63 20.07
C ASN A 29 3.90 3.94 20.40
N ALA A 30 4.20 5.20 20.75
CA ALA A 30 5.54 5.78 20.73
C ALA A 30 6.57 5.15 21.70
N PHE A 31 6.09 4.35 22.65
CA PHE A 31 6.92 3.66 23.65
C PHE A 31 6.84 2.14 23.52
N ARG A 32 6.33 1.62 22.40
CA ARG A 32 6.26 0.20 22.16
C ARG A 32 7.64 -0.32 21.77
N GLU A 33 8.13 -1.27 22.54
CA GLU A 33 9.27 -2.09 22.18
C GLU A 33 8.81 -3.40 21.52
N VAL A 34 9.67 -3.97 20.68
CA VAL A 34 9.42 -5.27 20.03
C VAL A 34 10.27 -6.33 20.72
N THR A 35 9.63 -7.25 21.44
CA THR A 35 10.30 -8.44 21.95
C THR A 35 10.62 -9.35 20.77
N PRO A 36 11.88 -9.79 20.57
CA PRO A 36 12.24 -10.67 19.46
C PRO A 36 11.45 -11.98 19.51
N VAL A 37 10.84 -12.33 18.37
CA VAL A 37 10.26 -13.65 18.11
C VAL A 37 10.95 -14.17 16.87
N GLU A 38 11.91 -15.06 17.05
CA GLU A 38 12.72 -15.59 15.96
C GLU A 38 11.99 -16.73 15.25
N LEU A 39 12.06 -16.73 13.92
CA LEU A 39 11.64 -17.84 13.08
C LEU A 39 12.90 -18.49 12.49
N PRO A 40 12.93 -19.83 12.37
CA PRO A 40 14.03 -20.49 11.69
C PRO A 40 14.01 -20.16 10.20
N SER A 41 15.18 -20.07 9.58
CA SER A 41 15.36 -19.99 8.12
C SER A 41 14.64 -18.82 7.42
N CYS A 42 14.72 -17.62 7.98
CA CYS A 42 14.30 -16.40 7.27
C CYS A 42 15.36 -15.92 6.29
N HIS A 43 14.96 -15.64 5.05
CA HIS A 43 15.80 -15.11 4.00
C HIS A 43 15.19 -13.82 3.43
N LEU A 44 16.02 -12.79 3.24
CA LEU A 44 15.60 -11.61 2.52
C LEU A 44 15.46 -11.95 1.04
N VAL A 45 14.35 -11.54 0.45
CA VAL A 45 14.09 -11.68 -0.98
C VAL A 45 14.99 -10.72 -1.75
N LYS A 46 15.91 -11.25 -2.55
CA LYS A 46 16.84 -10.44 -3.35
C LYS A 46 16.06 -9.62 -4.39
N GLY A 47 16.37 -8.33 -4.50
CA GLY A 47 15.76 -7.44 -5.50
C GLY A 47 14.58 -6.61 -4.99
N ILE A 48 14.09 -6.85 -3.77
CA ILE A 48 13.11 -5.98 -3.11
C ILE A 48 13.84 -5.03 -2.16
N GLU A 49 14.23 -3.86 -2.66
CA GLU A 49 14.99 -2.85 -1.88
C GLU A 49 14.19 -1.57 -1.59
N ALA A 50 13.11 -1.34 -2.35
CA ALA A 50 12.30 -0.12 -2.29
C ALA A 50 10.90 -0.32 -1.69
N GLY A 51 10.77 -1.28 -0.77
CA GLY A 51 9.54 -1.61 -0.06
C GLY A 51 8.64 -2.61 -0.80
N ALA A 52 7.87 -3.38 -0.03
CA ALA A 52 6.82 -4.27 -0.51
C ALA A 52 5.60 -4.07 0.41
N GLU A 53 4.84 -3.00 0.17
CA GLU A 53 3.84 -2.51 1.13
C GLU A 53 2.63 -3.43 1.23
N ASP A 54 2.20 -3.98 0.10
CA ASP A 54 1.11 -4.95 0.03
C ASP A 54 1.47 -6.12 -0.89
N LEU A 55 0.85 -7.27 -0.62
CA LEU A 55 1.04 -8.48 -1.40
C LEU A 55 -0.23 -9.34 -1.40
N GLU A 56 -0.39 -10.13 -2.46
CA GLU A 56 -1.47 -11.10 -2.55
C GLU A 56 -1.03 -12.38 -3.21
N ILE A 57 -1.43 -13.51 -2.62
CA ILE A 57 -1.04 -14.85 -3.04
C ILE A 57 -2.27 -15.52 -3.65
N LEU A 58 -2.15 -15.90 -4.92
CA LEU A 58 -3.15 -16.69 -5.62
C LEU A 58 -3.16 -18.15 -5.10
N PRO A 59 -4.27 -18.89 -5.27
CA PRO A 59 -4.35 -20.29 -4.86
C PRO A 59 -3.29 -21.21 -5.51
N ASN A 60 -2.73 -20.83 -6.65
CA ASN A 60 -1.68 -21.58 -7.35
C ASN A 60 -0.25 -21.28 -6.83
N GLY A 61 -0.09 -20.40 -5.83
CA GLY A 61 1.21 -20.05 -5.26
C GLY A 61 1.92 -18.86 -5.91
N LEU A 62 1.35 -18.28 -6.97
CA LEU A 62 1.85 -17.01 -7.50
C LEU A 62 1.53 -15.86 -6.54
N ALA A 63 2.52 -15.05 -6.21
CA ALA A 63 2.39 -13.89 -5.34
C ALA A 63 2.67 -12.60 -6.11
N PHE A 64 1.72 -11.67 -6.07
CA PHE A 64 1.92 -10.29 -6.52
C PHE A 64 2.38 -9.44 -5.35
N LEU A 65 3.31 -8.52 -5.59
CA LEU A 65 3.77 -7.56 -4.59
C LEU A 65 3.77 -6.15 -5.18
N SER A 66 3.24 -5.17 -4.45
CA SER A 66 3.38 -3.76 -4.80
C SER A 66 4.65 -3.19 -4.19
N SER A 67 5.48 -2.55 -5.01
CA SER A 67 6.79 -2.06 -4.62
C SER A 67 7.04 -0.62 -5.07
N GLY A 68 7.88 0.09 -4.33
CA GLY A 68 8.29 1.45 -4.68
C GLY A 68 7.27 2.53 -4.32
N LEU A 69 6.40 2.28 -3.34
CA LEU A 69 5.42 3.26 -2.86
C LEU A 69 6.12 4.54 -2.37
N LYS A 70 5.60 5.68 -2.82
CA LYS A 70 6.01 7.01 -2.39
C LYS A 70 4.83 7.71 -1.73
N TYR A 71 5.00 8.05 -0.45
CA TYR A 71 3.98 8.75 0.32
C TYR A 71 4.57 9.98 1.04
N PRO A 72 3.89 11.13 1.09
CA PRO A 72 4.35 12.29 1.84
C PRO A 72 4.73 11.97 3.28
N GLY A 73 5.93 12.36 3.69
CA GLY A 73 6.42 12.14 5.05
C GLY A 73 6.99 10.74 5.32
N ILE A 74 6.94 9.83 4.34
CA ILE A 74 7.58 8.50 4.41
C ILE A 74 8.87 8.52 3.59
N LYS A 75 9.94 7.92 4.11
CA LYS A 75 11.22 7.81 3.42
C LYS A 75 11.07 6.87 2.22
N SER A 76 11.51 7.32 1.05
CA SER A 76 11.73 6.47 -0.13
C SER A 76 13.24 6.25 -0.34
N PHE A 77 13.62 5.01 -0.66
CA PHE A 77 14.99 4.64 -1.00
C PHE A 77 15.29 4.82 -2.50
N GLU A 78 14.26 4.79 -3.36
CA GLU A 78 14.36 5.01 -4.80
C GLU A 78 13.40 6.14 -5.24
N PRO A 79 13.67 7.40 -4.86
CA PRO A 79 12.76 8.51 -5.10
C PRO A 79 12.55 8.83 -6.58
N ASP A 80 13.50 8.45 -7.44
CA ASP A 80 13.50 8.76 -8.88
C ASP A 80 12.95 7.63 -9.75
N GLN A 81 12.69 6.43 -9.19
CA GLN A 81 12.18 5.27 -9.93
C GLN A 81 10.66 5.14 -9.81
N PRO A 82 9.91 4.82 -10.87
CA PRO A 82 8.49 4.52 -10.74
C PRO A 82 8.30 3.27 -9.86
N GLY A 83 7.12 3.14 -9.27
CA GLY A 83 6.78 1.92 -8.55
C GLY A 83 6.53 0.76 -9.50
N LYS A 84 6.41 -0.45 -8.94
CA LYS A 84 6.44 -1.71 -9.69
C LYS A 84 5.42 -2.69 -9.11
N ILE A 85 4.93 -3.59 -9.96
CA ILE A 85 4.31 -4.83 -9.50
C ILE A 85 5.30 -5.96 -9.76
N LEU A 86 5.63 -6.68 -8.70
CA LEU A 86 6.51 -7.84 -8.74
C LEU A 86 5.67 -9.12 -8.72
N LEU A 87 6.19 -10.16 -9.36
CA LEU A 87 5.67 -11.52 -9.32
C LEU A 87 6.71 -12.44 -8.70
N MET A 88 6.26 -13.34 -7.84
CA MET A 88 7.05 -14.41 -7.24
C MET A 88 6.28 -15.72 -7.33
N ASP A 89 6.95 -16.83 -7.63
CA ASP A 89 6.36 -18.16 -7.58
C ASP A 89 6.77 -18.87 -6.27
N LEU A 90 5.84 -18.98 -5.32
CA LEU A 90 6.10 -19.58 -4.01
C LEU A 90 6.22 -21.11 -4.04
N ASN A 91 6.05 -21.74 -5.20
CA ASN A 91 6.32 -23.17 -5.38
C ASN A 91 7.80 -23.47 -5.64
N GLU A 92 8.61 -22.45 -5.97
CA GLU A 92 10.05 -22.59 -6.16
C GLU A 92 10.79 -22.73 -4.80
N GLU A 93 11.91 -23.47 -4.80
CA GLU A 93 12.72 -23.68 -3.58
C GLU A 93 13.43 -22.40 -3.10
N ASP A 94 13.92 -21.58 -4.05
CA ASP A 94 14.49 -20.24 -3.81
C ASP A 94 13.77 -19.23 -4.71
N PRO A 95 12.59 -18.75 -4.29
CA PRO A 95 11.69 -18.01 -5.16
C PRO A 95 12.27 -16.62 -5.48
N ALA A 96 12.49 -16.36 -6.77
CA ALA A 96 12.98 -15.07 -7.25
C ALA A 96 11.83 -14.12 -7.61
N VAL A 97 12.05 -12.82 -7.44
CA VAL A 97 11.11 -11.80 -7.93
C VAL A 97 11.38 -11.43 -9.38
N LEU A 98 10.29 -11.24 -10.13
CA LEU A 98 10.28 -10.70 -11.47
C LEU A 98 9.42 -9.42 -11.49
N GLU A 99 9.91 -8.37 -12.12
CA GLU A 99 9.09 -7.19 -12.42
C GLU A 99 8.13 -7.50 -13.57
N LEU A 100 6.82 -7.33 -13.36
CA LEU A 100 5.82 -7.53 -14.41
C LEU A 100 5.83 -6.34 -15.38
N GLU A 101 5.96 -6.64 -16.67
CA GLU A 101 5.80 -5.63 -17.71
C GLU A 101 4.33 -5.19 -17.78
N ILE A 102 4.08 -3.88 -17.77
CA ILE A 102 2.73 -3.34 -17.97
C ILE A 102 2.53 -3.03 -19.45
N THR A 103 1.58 -3.72 -20.07
CA THR A 103 1.23 -3.57 -21.49
C THR A 103 -0.05 -2.72 -21.65
N GLU A 104 -0.10 -1.93 -22.72
CA GLU A 104 -1.06 -0.85 -23.03
C GLU A 104 -0.82 0.53 -22.37
N ASN A 105 -0.92 1.57 -23.22
CA ASN A 105 -0.35 2.91 -23.00
C ASN A 105 -1.32 3.95 -22.43
N LYS A 106 -2.43 3.52 -21.80
CA LYS A 106 -3.38 4.46 -21.17
C LYS A 106 -2.93 4.88 -19.76
N LEU A 107 -2.04 4.10 -19.15
CA LEU A 107 -1.46 4.40 -17.85
C LEU A 107 -0.19 5.24 -18.01
N ASP A 108 -0.08 6.31 -17.24
CA ASP A 108 1.15 7.11 -17.14
C ASP A 108 2.18 6.40 -16.26
N LEU A 109 2.93 5.47 -16.85
CA LEU A 109 3.92 4.64 -16.14
C LEU A 109 4.95 5.44 -15.33
N PRO A 110 5.50 6.58 -15.82
CA PRO A 110 6.41 7.40 -15.01
C PRO A 110 5.83 7.90 -13.68
N SER A 111 4.51 8.06 -13.58
CA SER A 111 3.84 8.47 -12.34
C SER A 111 3.19 7.31 -11.57
N PHE A 112 3.40 6.07 -12.04
CA PHE A 112 2.89 4.88 -11.36
C PHE A 112 3.49 4.75 -9.96
N ASN A 113 2.60 4.72 -8.98
CA ASN A 113 2.90 4.73 -7.56
C ASN A 113 1.93 3.76 -6.86
N PRO A 114 2.15 2.45 -7.01
CA PRO A 114 1.27 1.41 -6.51
C PRO A 114 1.34 1.34 -4.99
N HIS A 115 0.19 1.06 -4.39
CA HIS A 115 0.00 0.94 -2.94
C HIS A 115 -0.69 -0.41 -2.67
N GLY A 116 -1.89 -0.42 -2.11
CA GLY A 116 -2.65 -1.65 -1.92
C GLY A 116 -3.07 -2.36 -3.22
N ILE A 117 -3.11 -3.68 -3.19
CA ILE A 117 -3.51 -4.54 -4.32
C ILE A 117 -4.63 -5.50 -3.93
N SER A 118 -5.40 -5.93 -4.93
CA SER A 118 -6.43 -6.96 -4.75
C SER A 118 -6.56 -7.79 -6.03
N THR A 119 -6.74 -9.11 -5.94
CA THR A 119 -6.97 -9.98 -7.08
C THR A 119 -8.43 -10.42 -7.17
N PHE A 120 -8.86 -10.71 -8.39
CA PHE A 120 -10.13 -11.35 -8.67
C PHE A 120 -9.95 -12.33 -9.82
N THR A 121 -10.49 -13.52 -9.67
CA THR A 121 -10.49 -14.53 -10.74
C THR A 121 -11.91 -14.71 -11.23
N ASP A 122 -12.15 -14.52 -12.53
CA ASP A 122 -13.48 -14.71 -13.11
C ASP A 122 -13.79 -16.19 -13.38
N GLU A 123 -14.99 -16.45 -13.91
CA GLU A 123 -15.48 -17.81 -14.22
C GLU A 123 -14.62 -18.53 -15.27
N ASP A 124 -13.93 -17.77 -16.14
CA ASP A 124 -13.03 -18.28 -17.18
C ASP A 124 -11.59 -18.48 -16.65
N ASN A 125 -11.37 -18.34 -15.34
CA ASN A 125 -10.06 -18.35 -14.66
C ASN A 125 -9.12 -17.23 -15.10
N VAL A 126 -9.66 -16.12 -15.61
CA VAL A 126 -8.84 -14.93 -15.88
C VAL A 126 -8.60 -14.20 -14.57
N VAL A 127 -7.32 -13.99 -14.27
CA VAL A 127 -6.90 -13.22 -13.11
C VAL A 127 -6.85 -11.73 -13.46
N TYR A 128 -7.55 -10.93 -12.66
CA TYR A 128 -7.49 -9.49 -12.66
C TYR A 128 -6.76 -9.02 -11.40
N LEU A 129 -5.92 -8.00 -11.57
CA LEU A 129 -5.22 -7.33 -10.49
C LEU A 129 -5.71 -5.89 -10.41
N LEU A 130 -6.26 -5.52 -9.27
CA LEU A 130 -6.66 -4.16 -8.94
C LEU A 130 -5.54 -3.54 -8.11
N VAL A 131 -5.07 -2.37 -8.51
CA VAL A 131 -3.95 -1.69 -7.86
C VAL A 131 -4.38 -0.28 -7.48
N VAL A 132 -4.36 0.04 -6.18
CA VAL A 132 -4.45 1.43 -5.73
C VAL A 132 -3.21 2.15 -6.21
N ASN A 133 -3.40 3.26 -6.93
CA ASN A 133 -2.33 4.05 -7.50
C ASN A 133 -2.45 5.51 -7.05
N HIS A 134 -1.29 6.13 -6.79
CA HIS A 134 -1.19 7.50 -6.27
C HIS A 134 -0.40 8.45 -7.20
N PRO A 135 -0.85 8.65 -8.47
CA PRO A 135 -0.14 9.53 -9.40
C PRO A 135 -0.34 10.99 -8.98
N ALA A 136 0.76 11.73 -8.80
CA ALA A 136 0.74 13.15 -8.44
C ALA A 136 -0.23 13.51 -7.29
N PHE A 137 -0.22 12.72 -6.20
CA PHE A 137 -1.08 12.87 -5.02
C PHE A 137 -2.59 12.69 -5.25
N LYS A 138 -2.98 12.06 -6.37
CA LYS A 138 -4.36 11.60 -6.60
C LYS A 138 -4.54 10.18 -6.05
N SER A 139 -5.76 9.67 -6.12
CA SER A 139 -6.03 8.25 -5.88
C SER A 139 -6.85 7.70 -7.03
N THR A 140 -6.34 6.63 -7.62
CA THR A 140 -6.98 5.86 -8.68
C THR A 140 -6.93 4.39 -8.32
N VAL A 141 -7.77 3.58 -8.98
CA VAL A 141 -7.62 2.13 -8.98
C VAL A 141 -7.37 1.71 -10.42
N GLU A 142 -6.20 1.15 -10.67
CA GLU A 142 -5.84 0.58 -11.96
C GLU A 142 -6.29 -0.87 -12.01
N VAL A 143 -6.99 -1.24 -13.07
CA VAL A 143 -7.45 -2.61 -13.31
C VAL A 143 -6.59 -3.21 -14.39
N PHE A 144 -5.88 -4.29 -14.06
CA PHE A 144 -5.07 -5.05 -14.97
C PHE A 144 -5.65 -6.44 -15.18
N LYS A 145 -5.47 -6.99 -16.38
CA LYS A 145 -5.56 -8.43 -16.63
C LYS A 145 -4.17 -9.04 -16.57
N PHE A 146 -3.99 -10.05 -15.74
CA PHE A 146 -2.73 -10.78 -15.68
C PHE A 146 -2.60 -11.74 -16.87
N GLN A 147 -1.46 -11.67 -17.54
CA GLN A 147 -1.09 -12.51 -18.67
C GLN A 147 0.04 -13.44 -18.23
N GLU A 148 -0.33 -14.60 -17.67
CA GLU A 148 0.61 -15.49 -16.98
C GLU A 148 1.75 -16.00 -17.87
N LYS A 149 1.45 -16.34 -19.14
CA LYS A 149 2.45 -16.85 -20.09
C LYS A 149 3.49 -15.79 -20.44
N GLU A 150 3.03 -14.56 -20.65
CA GLU A 150 3.86 -13.41 -20.99
C GLU A 150 4.52 -12.79 -19.75
N LYS A 151 4.06 -13.15 -18.54
CA LYS A 151 4.42 -12.52 -17.27
C LYS A 151 4.27 -11.00 -17.34
N SER A 152 3.11 -10.56 -17.81
CA SER A 152 2.76 -9.15 -18.00
C SER A 152 1.39 -8.80 -17.43
N LEU A 153 1.15 -7.51 -17.25
CA LEU A 153 -0.10 -6.91 -16.82
C LEU A 153 -0.68 -6.06 -17.94
N LEU A 154 -1.79 -6.49 -18.52
CA LEU A 154 -2.51 -5.69 -19.51
C LEU A 154 -3.38 -4.66 -18.79
N HIS A 155 -3.08 -3.37 -18.93
CA HIS A 155 -3.92 -2.31 -18.36
C HIS A 155 -5.26 -2.23 -19.09
N LEU A 156 -6.35 -2.39 -18.35
CA LEU A 156 -7.70 -2.32 -18.91
C LEU A 156 -8.33 -0.95 -18.68
N LYS A 157 -8.21 -0.42 -17.46
CA LYS A 157 -8.93 0.78 -17.05
C LYS A 157 -8.33 1.43 -15.82
N THR A 158 -8.39 2.76 -15.81
CA THR A 158 -8.21 3.60 -14.61
C THR A 158 -9.58 3.96 -14.04
N ILE A 159 -9.83 3.60 -12.79
CA ILE A 159 -11.03 3.98 -12.03
C ILE A 159 -10.71 5.21 -11.19
N THR A 160 -11.53 6.25 -11.36
CA THR A 160 -11.55 7.45 -10.52
C THR A 160 -12.96 7.66 -10.00
N HIS A 161 -13.09 8.09 -8.75
CA HIS A 161 -14.40 8.41 -8.20
C HIS A 161 -14.31 9.46 -7.09
N LYS A 162 -15.37 10.27 -6.93
CA LYS A 162 -15.45 11.30 -5.87
C LYS A 162 -15.39 10.72 -4.45
N PHE A 163 -15.73 9.44 -4.30
CA PHE A 163 -15.64 8.71 -3.02
C PHE A 163 -14.34 7.91 -2.84
N LEU A 164 -13.37 8.08 -3.75
CA LEU A 164 -12.00 7.58 -3.60
C LEU A 164 -11.06 8.78 -3.36
N PRO A 165 -11.11 9.43 -2.18
CA PRO A 165 -10.29 10.60 -1.90
C PRO A 165 -8.81 10.24 -1.73
N SER A 166 -7.94 11.18 -2.09
CA SER A 166 -6.47 11.04 -2.11
C SER A 166 -5.80 10.68 -0.77
N HIS A 167 -6.50 10.85 0.34
CA HIS A 167 -5.91 10.82 1.69
C HIS A 167 -6.13 9.52 2.45
N SER A 168 -6.84 8.54 1.90
CA SER A 168 -7.16 7.33 2.66
C SER A 168 -6.19 6.19 2.34
N THR A 169 -5.42 5.74 3.33
CA THR A 169 -4.81 4.39 3.36
C THR A 169 -5.88 3.27 3.45
N LEU A 170 -7.14 3.66 3.64
CA LEU A 170 -8.33 2.80 3.74
C LEU A 170 -8.90 2.33 2.38
N THR A 171 -8.26 2.63 1.25
CA THR A 171 -8.77 2.22 -0.08
C THR A 171 -8.83 0.70 -0.25
N LEU A 172 -8.01 -0.07 0.48
CA LEU A 172 -8.01 -1.55 0.46
C LEU A 172 -9.31 -2.17 0.98
N LEU A 173 -9.83 -1.70 2.12
CA LEU A 173 -11.08 -2.21 2.72
C LEU A 173 -12.30 -1.96 1.81
N TRP A 174 -12.22 -0.98 0.91
CA TRP A 174 -13.26 -0.68 -0.07
C TRP A 174 -13.14 -1.49 -1.36
N ILE A 175 -11.92 -1.89 -1.78
CA ILE A 175 -11.75 -2.69 -2.99
C ILE A 175 -12.36 -4.09 -2.82
N THR A 176 -12.23 -4.70 -1.64
CA THR A 176 -12.97 -5.94 -1.33
C THR A 176 -14.49 -5.78 -1.38
N SER A 177 -15.01 -4.55 -1.19
CA SER A 177 -16.44 -4.23 -1.28
C SER A 177 -16.89 -3.68 -2.64
N LEU A 178 -15.97 -3.39 -3.57
CA LEU A 178 -16.31 -2.94 -4.93
C LEU A 178 -17.02 -4.04 -5.73
N TRP A 179 -16.91 -5.29 -5.29
CA TRP A 179 -17.55 -6.48 -5.87
C TRP A 179 -19.04 -6.63 -5.54
N ILE A 180 -19.60 -5.75 -4.69
CA ILE A 180 -21.04 -5.79 -4.32
C ILE A 180 -21.90 -4.89 -5.25
N LEU A 181 -21.32 -4.30 -6.30
CA LEU A 181 -22.03 -3.47 -7.28
C LEU A 181 -22.01 -4.05 -8.68
#